data_AF-A0A373GAQ6-F1
#
_entry.id   AF-A0A373GAQ6-F1
#
_cell.length_a   1.000
_cell.length_b   1.000
_cell.length_c   1.000
_cell.angle_alpha   90.00
_cell.angle_beta   90.00
_cell.angle_gamma   90.00
#
_symmetry.space_group_name_H-M   'P 1'
#
loop_
_entity.id
_entity.type
_entity.pdbx_description
1 polymer ?
#
loop_
_entity_poly.entity_id
_entity_poly.type
_entity_poly.pdbx_seq_one_letter_code
_entity_poly.pdbx_strand_id
1 'polypeptide(L)'
;MNMKFISSRASAKFFGESKMTFLVQKDCVELIFKIKRGIYLTVSIYSLSEGRLLLACIWGDFWNRLKGMHNYKDVLARLKKTCPLAVNIFTNTVSPHFAYLDKEQTQGAVVLEMKAPVQTNSVSDYLHEKVVEKAMELMNYNLNLYCELDEKCPFPAWRDDFEKLK
;
A
#
# COMPACT_ATOMS: atom_id res chain seq x y z
N MET A 1 1.06 15.77 4.47
CA MET A 1 2.19 15.44 3.56
C MET A 1 1.62 14.52 2.49
N ASN A 2 1.69 14.88 1.20
CA ASN A 2 1.21 14.00 0.13
C ASN A 2 2.15 12.80 0.04
N MET A 3 1.74 11.67 0.62
CA MET A 3 2.47 10.41 0.49
C MET A 3 2.25 9.86 -0.91
N LYS A 4 3.33 9.71 -1.67
CA LYS A 4 3.33 9.02 -2.95
C LYS A 4 3.51 7.53 -2.71
N PHE A 5 2.90 6.72 -3.58
CA PHE A 5 3.03 5.27 -3.57
C PHE A 5 4.50 4.82 -3.72
N ILE A 6 5.20 5.41 -4.69
CA ILE A 6 6.64 5.28 -4.87
C ILE A 6 7.27 6.65 -4.59
N SER A 7 8.31 6.66 -3.76
CA SER A 7 9.08 7.87 -3.49
C SER A 7 10.47 7.81 -4.14
N SER A 8 10.89 8.93 -4.72
CA SER A 8 12.26 9.13 -5.20
C SER A 8 13.26 9.47 -4.09
N ARG A 9 12.77 9.83 -2.90
CA ARG A 9 13.57 10.21 -1.73
C ARG A 9 13.17 9.37 -0.52
N ALA A 10 14.16 8.89 0.21
CA ALA A 10 13.90 8.25 1.49
C ALA A 10 13.44 9.30 2.52
N SER A 11 12.34 9.03 3.22
CA SER A 11 11.87 9.84 4.35
C SER A 11 12.66 9.60 5.64
N ALA A 12 13.48 8.55 5.68
CA ALA A 12 14.37 8.23 6.80
C ALA A 12 15.74 7.72 6.33
N LYS A 13 16.74 7.75 7.22
CA LYS A 13 18.09 7.24 6.95
C LYS A 13 18.11 5.72 7.07
N PHE A 14 18.93 5.06 6.24
CA PHE A 14 19.18 3.63 6.31
C PHE A 14 20.46 3.36 7.10
N PHE A 15 20.45 2.31 7.92
CA PHE A 15 21.63 1.87 8.66
C PHE A 15 22.52 0.99 7.77
N GLY A 16 23.76 1.41 7.54
CA GLY A 16 24.73 0.69 6.71
C GLY A 16 24.17 0.36 5.32
N GLU A 17 24.24 -0.93 4.95
CA GLU A 17 23.73 -1.46 3.68
C GLU A 17 22.29 -1.98 3.76
N SER A 18 21.57 -1.73 4.86
CA SER A 18 20.21 -2.20 5.03
C SER A 18 19.31 -1.74 3.88
N LYS A 19 18.43 -2.64 3.44
CA LYS A 19 17.37 -2.36 2.46
C LYS A 19 16.07 -1.90 3.10
N MET A 20 16.03 -1.84 4.43
CA MET A 20 14.87 -1.41 5.20
C MET A 20 15.28 -0.40 6.28
N THR A 21 14.44 0.59 6.51
CA THR A 21 14.48 1.46 7.69
C THR A 21 13.06 1.68 8.19
N PHE A 22 12.91 2.42 9.29
CA PHE A 22 11.60 2.76 9.82
C PHE A 22 11.52 4.24 10.21
N LEU A 23 10.29 4.75 10.26
CA LEU A 23 9.98 6.11 10.70
C LEU A 23 8.76 6.07 11.62
N VAL A 24 8.86 6.72 12.78
CA VAL A 24 7.74 6.85 13.71
C VAL A 24 6.95 8.10 13.32
N GLN A 25 5.68 7.92 12.99
CA GLN A 25 4.72 8.98 12.76
C GLN A 25 3.81 9.14 13.99
N LYS A 26 2.99 10.19 13.99
CA LYS A 26 2.04 10.45 15.07
C LYS A 26 1.09 9.27 15.32
N ASP A 27 0.59 8.66 14.25
CA ASP A 27 -0.51 7.68 14.30
C ASP A 27 -0.10 6.28 13.84
N CYS A 28 1.14 6.10 13.35
CA CYS A 28 1.63 4.83 12.82
C CYS A 28 3.16 4.71 12.86
N VAL A 29 3.67 3.49 12.62
CA VAL A 29 5.08 3.25 12.28
C VAL A 29 5.17 2.90 10.81
N GLU A 30 6.04 3.58 10.08
CA GLU A 30 6.31 3.32 8.66
C GLU A 30 7.53 2.43 8.51
N LEU A 31 7.39 1.31 7.80
CA LEU A 31 8.50 0.55 7.27
C LEU A 31 8.80 1.01 5.85
N ILE A 32 10.03 1.46 5.62
CA ILE A 32 10.47 2.03 4.34
C ILE A 32 11.46 1.08 3.70
N PHE A 33 11.09 0.54 2.56
CA PHE A 33 11.87 -0.40 1.79
C PHE A 33 12.57 0.29 0.63
N LYS A 34 13.88 0.06 0.50
CA LYS A 34 14.69 0.48 -0.64
C LYS A 34 14.64 -0.60 -1.72
N ILE A 35 13.85 -0.37 -2.77
CA ILE A 35 13.71 -1.30 -3.89
C ILE A 35 14.93 -1.20 -4.80
N LYS A 36 15.28 0.03 -5.20
CA LYS A 36 16.54 0.36 -5.87
C LYS A 36 16.95 1.79 -5.53
N ARG A 37 18.12 2.23 -6.00
CA ARG A 37 18.58 3.61 -5.77
C ARG A 37 17.52 4.59 -6.28
N GLY A 38 17.06 5.47 -5.39
CA GLY A 38 16.04 6.47 -5.72
C GLY A 38 14.63 5.91 -5.93
N ILE A 39 14.34 4.68 -5.48
CA ILE A 39 12.98 4.12 -5.47
C ILE A 39 12.73 3.45 -4.12
N TYR A 40 11.77 4.03 -3.39
CA TYR A 40 11.37 3.59 -2.06
C TYR A 40 9.87 3.33 -2.03
N LEU A 41 9.46 2.30 -1.29
CA LEU A 41 8.07 1.98 -1.02
C LEU A 41 7.86 1.91 0.49
N THR A 42 6.77 2.51 0.97
CA THR A 42 6.44 2.57 2.39
C THR A 42 5.22 1.71 2.71
N VAL A 43 5.34 0.93 3.79
CA VAL A 43 4.21 0.25 4.42
C VAL A 43 3.98 0.89 5.79
N SER A 44 2.82 1.52 5.96
CA SER A 44 2.41 2.14 7.21
C SER A 44 1.68 1.12 8.09
N ILE A 45 2.06 1.03 9.37
CA ILE A 45 1.53 0.07 10.32
C ILE A 45 0.77 0.83 11.41
N TYR A 46 -0.55 0.66 11.43
CA TYR A 46 -1.44 1.27 12.41
C TYR A 46 -1.86 0.24 13.45
N SER A 47 -1.93 0.67 14.70
CA SER A 47 -2.59 -0.11 15.75
C SER A 47 -4.10 0.04 15.64
N LEU A 48 -4.79 -1.11 15.65
CA LEU A 48 -6.23 -1.21 15.75
C LEU A 48 -6.63 -1.72 17.15
N SER A 49 -7.93 -1.76 17.42
CA SER A 49 -8.46 -2.36 18.65
C SER A 49 -8.08 -3.84 18.78
N GLU A 50 -8.06 -4.32 20.04
CA GLU A 50 -7.91 -5.74 20.37
C GLU A 50 -6.57 -6.36 19.93
N GLY A 51 -5.51 -5.54 19.88
CA GLY A 51 -4.17 -6.02 19.51
C GLY A 51 -4.09 -6.46 18.05
N ARG A 52 -4.83 -5.79 17.16
CA ARG A 52 -4.71 -5.96 15.71
C ARG A 52 -3.86 -4.84 15.13
N LEU A 53 -3.22 -5.14 13.99
CA LEU A 53 -2.45 -4.18 13.20
C LEU A 53 -3.06 -4.10 11.80
N LEU A 54 -3.13 -2.88 11.27
CA LEU A 54 -3.43 -2.62 9.87
C LEU A 54 -2.14 -2.23 9.17
N LEU A 55 -1.72 -3.02 8.19
CA LEU A 55 -0.61 -2.70 7.30
C LEU A 55 -1.21 -2.08 6.04
N ALA A 56 -0.71 -0.92 5.64
CA ALA A 56 -1.25 -0.17 4.51
C ALA A 56 -0.14 0.29 3.57
N CYS A 57 -0.32 0.05 2.28
CA CYS A 57 0.45 0.69 1.23
C CYS A 57 -0.42 1.75 0.56
N ILE A 58 -0.06 3.02 0.71
CA ILE A 58 -0.88 4.15 0.29
C ILE A 58 -0.66 4.43 -1.19
N TRP A 59 -1.75 4.44 -1.97
CA TRP A 59 -1.77 4.77 -3.40
C TRP A 59 -2.25 6.19 -3.68
N GLY A 60 -2.45 6.99 -2.62
CA GLY A 60 -2.99 8.34 -2.74
C GLY A 60 -4.40 8.33 -3.31
N ASP A 61 -4.63 9.18 -4.30
CA ASP A 61 -5.93 9.37 -4.96
C ASP A 61 -6.11 8.54 -6.24
N PHE A 62 -5.12 7.71 -6.62
CA PHE A 62 -5.14 6.94 -7.86
C PHE A 62 -6.42 6.12 -8.03
N TRP A 63 -6.83 5.41 -6.97
CA TRP A 63 -8.03 4.58 -6.97
C TRP A 63 -9.34 5.38 -6.86
N ASN A 64 -9.27 6.68 -6.53
CA ASN A 64 -10.45 7.54 -6.38
C ASN A 64 -11.19 7.70 -7.70
N ARG A 65 -10.54 7.44 -8.85
CA ARG A 65 -11.19 7.46 -10.15
C ARG A 65 -12.36 6.47 -10.24
N LEU A 66 -12.28 5.34 -9.53
CA LEU A 66 -13.38 4.36 -9.48
C LEU A 66 -14.57 4.84 -8.64
N LYS A 67 -14.37 5.84 -7.78
CA LYS A 67 -15.40 6.40 -6.91
C LYS A 67 -16.45 7.11 -7.77
N GLY A 68 -17.71 6.69 -7.63
CA GLY A 68 -18.84 7.34 -8.31
C GLY A 68 -18.99 7.00 -9.79
N MET A 69 -18.20 6.07 -10.35
CA MET A 69 -18.42 5.61 -11.72
C MET A 69 -19.72 4.79 -11.84
N HIS A 70 -20.66 5.25 -12.67
CA HIS A 70 -21.89 4.51 -12.96
C HIS A 70 -21.63 3.15 -13.62
N ASN A 71 -20.55 3.02 -14.39
CA ASN A 71 -20.14 1.80 -15.10
C ASN A 71 -19.04 1.00 -14.36
N TYR A 72 -18.90 1.18 -13.04
CA TYR A 72 -17.88 0.50 -12.22
C TYR A 72 -17.77 -1.00 -12.45
N LYS A 73 -18.92 -1.71 -12.56
CA LYS A 73 -18.95 -3.16 -12.80
C LYS A 73 -18.31 -3.56 -14.13
N ASP A 74 -18.55 -2.78 -15.18
CA ASP A 74 -17.97 -3.03 -16.51
C ASP A 74 -16.46 -2.75 -16.52
N VAL A 75 -16.03 -1.70 -15.80
CA VAL A 75 -14.62 -1.38 -15.62
C VAL A 75 -13.90 -2.54 -14.92
N LEU A 76 -14.45 -3.03 -13.80
CA LEU A 76 -13.90 -4.21 -13.12
C LEU A 76 -13.90 -5.46 -13.99
N ALA A 77 -14.95 -5.71 -14.78
CA ALA A 77 -15.00 -6.87 -15.67
C ALA A 77 -13.90 -6.84 -16.74
N ARG A 78 -13.58 -5.64 -17.27
CA ARG A 78 -12.48 -5.44 -18.22
C ARG A 78 -11.11 -5.58 -17.55
N LEU A 79 -10.94 -4.98 -16.36
CA LEU A 79 -9.72 -5.16 -15.56
C LEU A 79 -9.50 -6.62 -15.24
N LYS A 80 -10.53 -7.39 -14.88
CA LYS A 80 -10.38 -8.80 -14.48
C LYS A 80 -9.72 -9.66 -15.56
N LYS A 81 -9.92 -9.31 -16.84
CA LYS A 81 -9.33 -10.01 -17.98
C LYS A 81 -7.84 -9.72 -18.18
N THR A 82 -7.35 -8.57 -17.73
CA THR A 82 -6.03 -8.02 -18.09
C THR A 82 -5.16 -7.74 -16.87
N CYS A 83 -5.78 -7.21 -15.82
CA CYS A 83 -5.21 -6.87 -14.52
C CYS A 83 -5.99 -7.57 -13.36
N PRO A 84 -5.89 -8.90 -13.21
CA PRO A 84 -6.58 -9.62 -12.15
C PRO A 84 -6.16 -9.21 -10.73
N LEU A 85 -4.89 -8.85 -10.47
CA LEU A 85 -4.48 -8.37 -9.14
C LEU A 85 -5.21 -7.08 -8.76
N ALA A 86 -5.35 -6.16 -9.72
CA ALA A 86 -6.07 -4.91 -9.51
C ALA A 86 -7.55 -5.10 -9.18
N VAL A 87 -8.21 -6.11 -9.74
CA VAL A 87 -9.60 -6.41 -9.38
C VAL A 87 -9.68 -7.08 -8.02
N ASN A 88 -8.73 -7.96 -7.71
CA ASN A 88 -8.76 -8.74 -6.48
C ASN A 88 -8.82 -7.86 -5.23
N ILE A 89 -8.10 -6.73 -5.20
CA ILE A 89 -8.16 -5.81 -4.05
C ILE A 89 -9.56 -5.21 -3.82
N PHE A 90 -10.40 -5.09 -4.85
CA PHE A 90 -11.76 -4.55 -4.71
C PHE A 90 -12.83 -5.63 -4.47
N THR A 91 -12.52 -6.89 -4.78
CA THR A 91 -13.48 -8.00 -4.66
C THR A 91 -13.18 -8.93 -3.49
N ASN A 92 -11.96 -8.91 -2.96
CA ASN A 92 -11.55 -9.72 -1.82
C ASN A 92 -12.01 -9.04 -0.52
N THR A 93 -12.56 -9.83 0.40
CA THR A 93 -12.98 -9.36 1.73
C THR A 93 -11.99 -9.72 2.83
N VAL A 94 -10.95 -10.51 2.49
CA VAL A 94 -9.98 -11.01 3.48
C VAL A 94 -8.69 -10.20 3.41
N SER A 95 -7.81 -10.47 2.44
CA SER A 95 -6.52 -9.76 2.31
C SER A 95 -5.74 -10.22 1.05
N PRO A 96 -4.95 -9.34 0.40
CA PRO A 96 -5.00 -7.88 0.52
C PRO A 96 -6.29 -7.31 -0.08
N HIS A 97 -6.79 -6.20 0.45
CA HIS A 97 -8.00 -5.52 -0.04
C HIS A 97 -7.83 -3.99 -0.06
N PHE A 98 -8.72 -3.28 -0.75
CA PHE A 98 -8.69 -1.82 -0.84
C PHE A 98 -9.48 -1.18 0.31
N ALA A 99 -8.91 -0.13 0.92
CA ALA A 99 -9.59 0.67 1.93
C ALA A 99 -9.19 2.15 1.84
N TYR A 100 -10.06 3.03 2.33
CA TYR A 100 -9.71 4.42 2.60
C TYR A 100 -9.20 4.55 4.03
N LEU A 101 -8.10 5.29 4.22
CA LEU A 101 -7.50 5.51 5.55
C LEU A 101 -8.09 6.74 6.27
N ASP A 102 -8.87 7.56 5.56
CA ASP A 102 -9.48 8.80 6.05
C ASP A 102 -11.00 8.81 5.84
N LYS A 103 -11.70 9.61 6.65
CA LYS A 103 -13.18 9.73 6.59
C LYS A 103 -13.64 10.42 5.31
N GLU A 104 -12.84 11.34 4.81
CA GLU A 104 -13.07 12.10 3.58
C GLU A 104 -12.89 11.22 2.33
N GLN A 105 -12.37 10.00 2.48
CA GLN A 105 -12.12 9.02 1.42
C GLN A 105 -11.27 9.60 0.31
N THR A 106 -10.11 10.15 0.68
CA THR A 106 -9.13 10.78 -0.20
C THR A 106 -7.84 9.97 -0.31
N GLN A 107 -7.48 9.20 0.71
CA GLN A 107 -6.29 8.36 0.79
C GLN A 107 -6.65 6.89 0.64
N GLY A 108 -6.63 6.41 -0.61
CA GLY A 108 -6.80 5.01 -0.93
C GLY A 108 -5.53 4.21 -0.65
N ALA A 109 -5.69 3.03 -0.03
CA ALA A 109 -4.60 2.12 0.27
C ALA A 109 -4.97 0.67 -0.06
N VAL A 110 -3.96 -0.12 -0.40
CA VAL A 110 -4.04 -1.58 -0.36
C VAL A 110 -3.60 -2.02 1.03
N VAL A 111 -4.48 -2.70 1.73
CA VAL A 111 -4.31 -3.01 3.14
C VAL A 111 -4.35 -4.52 3.43
N LEU A 112 -3.72 -4.88 4.54
CA LEU A 112 -3.73 -6.20 5.14
C LEU A 112 -3.88 -6.03 6.65
N GLU A 113 -4.85 -6.74 7.24
CA GLU A 113 -4.97 -6.83 8.69
C GLU A 113 -4.26 -8.07 9.23
N MET A 114 -3.67 -7.94 10.42
CA MET A 114 -3.10 -9.07 11.16
C MET A 114 -3.31 -8.90 12.67
N LYS A 115 -3.33 -10.01 13.39
CA LYS A 115 -3.19 -9.96 14.85
C LYS A 115 -1.73 -9.61 15.19
N ALA A 116 -1.53 -8.69 16.12
CA ALA A 116 -0.19 -8.36 16.60
C ALA A 116 0.45 -9.62 17.23
N PRO A 117 1.71 -9.94 16.88
CA PRO A 117 2.38 -11.11 17.42
C PRO A 117 2.70 -10.96 18.92
N VAL A 118 2.80 -9.71 19.39
CA VAL A 118 3.04 -9.32 20.77
C VAL A 118 2.14 -8.13 21.11
N GLN A 119 1.92 -7.88 22.39
CA GLN A 119 1.19 -6.68 22.83
C GLN A 119 2.00 -5.43 22.45
N THR A 120 1.41 -4.55 21.67
CA THR A 120 2.06 -3.35 21.13
C THR A 120 2.17 -2.27 22.20
N ASN A 121 3.28 -2.27 22.95
CA ASN A 121 3.56 -1.31 24.03
C ASN A 121 4.75 -0.40 23.70
N SER A 122 5.50 -0.71 22.66
CA SER A 122 6.73 -0.03 22.26
C SER A 122 6.85 0.06 20.74
N VAL A 123 7.71 0.95 20.25
CA VAL A 123 8.00 1.07 18.80
C VAL A 123 8.65 -0.22 18.27
N SER A 124 9.49 -0.89 19.07
CA SER A 124 10.14 -2.15 18.67
C SER A 124 9.14 -3.26 18.35
N ASP A 125 7.93 -3.24 18.91
CA ASP A 125 6.91 -4.26 18.64
C ASP A 125 6.40 -4.22 17.19
N TYR A 126 6.44 -3.04 16.56
CA TYR A 126 6.12 -2.86 15.13
C TYR A 126 7.24 -3.38 14.22
N LEU A 127 8.44 -3.61 14.77
CA LEU A 127 9.60 -4.16 14.07
C LEU A 127 9.77 -5.66 14.32
N HIS A 128 8.80 -6.29 14.98
CA HIS A 128 8.80 -7.74 15.20
C HIS A 128 8.84 -8.49 13.86
N GLU A 129 9.61 -9.59 13.78
CA GLU A 129 9.88 -10.34 12.55
C GLU A 129 8.60 -10.63 11.72
N LYS A 130 7.54 -11.16 12.36
CA LYS A 130 6.26 -11.46 11.73
C LYS A 130 5.55 -10.23 11.13
N VAL A 131 5.72 -9.05 11.74
CA VAL A 131 5.16 -7.79 11.21
C VAL A 131 5.95 -7.36 9.98
N VAL A 132 7.29 -7.45 10.05
CA VAL A 132 8.17 -7.14 8.93
C VAL A 132 7.94 -8.08 7.74
N GLU A 133 7.80 -9.38 7.98
CA GLU A 133 7.47 -10.37 6.94
C GLU A 133 6.16 -10.03 6.24
N LYS A 134 5.11 -9.70 7.01
CA LYS A 134 3.82 -9.29 6.45
C LYS A 134 3.89 -7.98 5.69
N ALA A 135 4.71 -7.03 6.14
CA ALA A 135 4.95 -5.79 5.40
C ALA A 135 5.70 -6.05 4.09
N MET A 136 6.66 -6.99 4.06
CA MET A 136 7.34 -7.39 2.83
C MET A 136 6.40 -8.11 1.86
N GLU A 137 5.52 -8.97 2.34
CA GLU A 137 4.46 -9.59 1.51
C GLU A 137 3.56 -8.52 0.88
N LEU A 138 3.09 -7.55 1.68
CA LEU A 138 2.24 -6.47 1.19
C LEU A 138 2.99 -5.57 0.19
N MET A 139 4.25 -5.22 0.47
CA MET A 139 5.10 -4.49 -0.47
C MET A 139 5.23 -5.22 -1.81
N ASN A 140 5.57 -6.51 -1.79
CA ASN A 140 5.73 -7.31 -3.01
C ASN A 140 4.42 -7.40 -3.81
N TYR A 141 3.29 -7.59 -3.12
CA TYR A 141 1.97 -7.57 -3.75
C TYR A 141 1.72 -6.25 -4.46
N ASN A 142 2.01 -5.13 -3.81
CA ASN A 142 1.81 -3.80 -4.37
C ASN A 142 2.74 -3.50 -5.55
N LEU A 143 3.99 -3.97 -5.53
CA LEU A 143 4.90 -3.86 -6.68
C LEU A 143 4.38 -4.68 -7.87
N ASN A 144 3.90 -5.90 -7.64
CA ASN A 144 3.32 -6.72 -8.70
C ASN A 144 2.05 -6.09 -9.27
N LEU A 145 1.21 -5.51 -8.41
CA LEU A 145 0.03 -4.75 -8.80
C LEU A 145 0.39 -3.54 -9.66
N TYR A 146 1.42 -2.79 -9.27
CA TYR A 146 1.94 -1.66 -10.06
C TYR A 146 2.40 -2.10 -11.45
N CYS A 147 3.25 -3.14 -11.53
CA CYS A 147 3.73 -3.66 -12.82
C CYS A 147 2.58 -4.17 -13.70
N GLU A 148 1.62 -4.90 -13.11
CA GLU A 148 0.46 -5.42 -13.84
C GLU A 148 -0.35 -4.28 -14.49
N LEU A 149 -0.56 -3.19 -13.76
CA LEU A 149 -1.31 -2.05 -14.28
C LEU A 149 -0.50 -1.24 -15.30
N ASP A 150 0.78 -0.98 -15.05
CA ASP A 150 1.65 -0.24 -15.98
C ASP A 150 1.73 -0.95 -17.35
N GLU A 151 1.87 -2.28 -17.33
CA GLU A 151 2.06 -3.08 -18.54
C GLU A 151 0.74 -3.43 -19.25
N LYS A 152 -0.33 -3.70 -18.49
CA LYS A 152 -1.53 -4.39 -19.03
C LYS A 152 -2.82 -3.60 -18.89
N CYS A 153 -2.82 -2.43 -18.23
CA CYS A 153 -4.07 -1.69 -18.00
C CYS A 153 -4.77 -1.34 -19.32
N PRO A 154 -6.03 -1.77 -19.52
CA PRO A 154 -6.76 -1.57 -20.76
C PRO A 154 -7.35 -0.15 -20.89
N PHE A 155 -7.05 0.74 -19.94
CA PHE A 155 -7.60 2.10 -19.86
C PHE A 155 -6.48 3.13 -20.04
N PRO A 156 -6.37 3.77 -21.22
CA PRO A 156 -5.35 4.78 -21.48
C PRO A 156 -5.34 5.93 -20.47
N ALA A 157 -6.52 6.37 -20.01
CA ALA A 157 -6.67 7.45 -19.04
C ALA A 157 -6.01 7.17 -17.68
N TRP A 158 -5.71 5.91 -17.35
CA TRP A 158 -5.01 5.55 -16.11
C TRP A 158 -3.50 5.71 -16.22
N ARG A 159 -2.94 5.72 -17.45
CA ARG A 159 -1.49 5.93 -17.67
C ARG A 159 -1.03 7.30 -17.18
N ASP A 160 -1.84 8.34 -17.37
CA ASP A 160 -1.53 9.69 -16.88
C ASP A 160 -1.51 9.76 -15.34
N ASP A 161 -2.34 8.94 -14.69
CA ASP A 161 -2.38 8.86 -13.23
C ASP A 161 -1.20 8.03 -12.68
N PHE A 162 -0.64 7.09 -13.46
CA PHE A 162 0.58 6.35 -13.08
C PHE A 162 1.80 7.26 -12.90
N GLU A 163 1.92 8.31 -13.72
CA GLU A 163 3.03 9.26 -13.56
C GLU A 163 2.93 10.06 -12.26
N LYS A 164 1.73 10.23 -11.70
CA LYS A 164 1.54 10.89 -10.39
C LYS A 164 1.95 10.00 -9.21
N LEU A 165 2.03 8.68 -9.43
CA LEU A 165 2.45 7.71 -8.40
C LEU A 165 3.97 7.70 -8.15
N LYS A 166 4.77 8.31 -9.04
CA LYS A 166 6.25 8.41 -8.98
C LYS A 166 6.74 9.69 -8.29
#